data_AF-A0A397W1S4-F1
#
_entry.id   AF-A0A397W1S4-F1
#
_cell.length_a   1.000
_cell.length_b   1.000
_cell.length_c   1.000
_cell.angle_alpha   90.00
_cell.angle_beta   90.00
_cell.angle_gamma   90.00
#
_symmetry.space_group_name_H-M   'P 1'
#
loop_
_entity.id
_entity.type
_entity.pdbx_description
1 polymer ?
#
loop_
_entity_poly.entity_id
_entity_poly.type
_entity_poly.pdbx_seq_one_letter_code
_entity_poly.pdbx_strand_id
1 'polypeptide(L)'
;MSEPSQASTSEEVHKISVPEEAIEVIEEGMKEWVKDHPNEGLFECIEEFGIRRLGDALAKVLYNYPFPDFIITYSDSDLKEGSQPIRQKRNQRRRNFERLLLKTGLIIEQEQDAASENVYIKLYAPFEKLCEQAEVIKLRMRLDTTNMKELKELEE
;
A
#
# COMPACT_ATOMS: atom_id res chain seq x y z
N MET A 1 14.00 -43.25 6.33
CA MET A 1 12.80 -42.40 6.30
C MET A 1 13.23 -41.07 6.86
N SER A 2 13.47 -40.09 6.00
CA SER A 2 14.00 -38.78 6.38
C SER A 2 12.84 -37.89 6.80
N GLU A 3 12.93 -37.32 8.00
CA GLU A 3 11.96 -36.36 8.52
C GLU A 3 11.93 -35.09 7.64
N PRO A 4 10.76 -34.47 7.42
CA PRO A 4 10.68 -33.20 6.73
C PRO A 4 11.28 -32.10 7.62
N SER A 5 12.35 -31.49 7.11
CA SER A 5 13.00 -30.30 7.66
C SER A 5 11.96 -29.19 7.81
N GLN A 6 11.79 -28.72 9.05
CA GLN A 6 10.98 -27.55 9.35
C GLN A 6 11.63 -26.34 8.68
N ALA A 7 10.92 -25.76 7.70
CA ALA A 7 11.26 -24.47 7.14
C ALA A 7 11.17 -23.42 8.25
N SER A 8 12.32 -22.88 8.63
CA SER A 8 12.45 -21.77 9.56
C SER A 8 11.67 -20.58 9.03
N THR A 9 10.59 -20.22 9.70
CA THR A 9 9.88 -18.96 9.52
C THR A 9 10.83 -17.81 9.86
N SER A 10 11.46 -17.26 8.83
CA SER A 10 12.27 -16.05 8.87
C SER A 10 11.40 -14.87 9.32
N GLU A 11 11.86 -14.14 10.33
CA GLU A 11 11.19 -12.93 10.83
C GLU A 11 11.08 -11.88 9.72
N GLU A 12 9.89 -11.75 9.14
CA GLU A 12 9.56 -10.73 8.14
C GLU A 12 9.46 -9.36 8.81
N VAL A 13 10.33 -8.43 8.40
CA VAL A 13 10.27 -7.04 8.90
C VAL A 13 9.35 -6.23 7.99
N HIS A 14 8.07 -6.20 8.35
CA HIS A 14 7.04 -5.40 7.70
C HIS A 14 7.16 -3.94 8.15
N LYS A 15 7.45 -3.03 7.21
CA LYS A 15 7.43 -1.59 7.48
C LYS A 15 6.41 -0.92 6.59
N ILE A 16 5.42 -0.33 7.23
CA ILE A 16 4.42 0.52 6.59
C ILE A 16 4.89 1.96 6.81
N SER A 17 4.89 2.76 5.76
CA SER A 17 5.13 4.20 5.87
C SER A 17 3.94 4.95 5.30
N VAL A 18 3.45 5.91 6.07
CA VAL A 18 2.26 6.70 5.77
C VAL A 18 2.58 8.21 5.87
N PRO A 19 2.01 9.07 5.01
CA PRO A 19 2.24 10.52 5.08
C PRO A 19 1.41 11.31 6.13
N GLU A 20 2.03 11.76 7.25
CA GLU A 20 1.51 12.80 8.19
C GLU A 20 0.55 12.33 9.31
N GLU A 21 0.44 13.13 10.40
CA GLU A 21 -0.28 12.84 11.67
C GLU A 21 -1.75 12.45 11.49
N ALA A 22 -2.42 12.99 10.46
CA ALA A 22 -3.82 12.66 10.18
C ALA A 22 -4.02 11.18 9.79
N ILE A 23 -2.97 10.49 9.35
CA ILE A 23 -3.05 9.06 9.00
C ILE A 23 -2.92 8.17 10.22
N GLU A 24 -2.10 8.53 11.20
CA GLU A 24 -1.96 7.75 12.43
C GLU A 24 -3.33 7.59 13.11
N VAL A 25 -4.13 8.66 13.13
CA VAL A 25 -5.50 8.64 13.66
C VAL A 25 -6.43 7.69 12.87
N ILE A 26 -6.32 7.67 11.54
CA ILE A 26 -7.13 6.78 10.70
C ILE A 26 -6.69 5.33 10.88
N GLU A 27 -5.38 5.08 10.91
CA GLU A 27 -4.81 3.75 11.08
C GLU A 27 -5.15 3.17 12.47
N GLU A 28 -5.04 3.97 13.53
CA GLU A 28 -5.43 3.58 14.88
C GLU A 28 -6.93 3.29 14.96
N GLY A 29 -7.78 4.18 14.44
CA GLY A 29 -9.22 3.97 14.39
C GLY A 29 -9.61 2.72 13.58
N MET A 30 -8.88 2.43 12.49
CA MET A 30 -9.11 1.23 11.70
C MET A 30 -8.69 -0.04 12.46
N LYS A 31 -7.55 -0.02 13.16
CA LYS A 31 -7.12 -1.15 14.01
C LYS A 31 -8.10 -1.43 15.15
N GLU A 32 -8.62 -0.39 15.79
CA GLU A 32 -9.67 -0.53 16.81
C GLU A 32 -10.95 -1.12 16.21
N TRP A 33 -11.38 -0.60 15.06
CA TRP A 33 -12.57 -1.11 14.38
C TRP A 33 -12.44 -2.59 14.00
N VAL A 34 -11.29 -3.02 13.46
CA VAL A 34 -11.03 -4.43 13.12
C VAL A 34 -11.09 -5.33 14.36
N LYS A 35 -10.65 -4.83 15.51
CA LYS A 35 -10.74 -5.56 16.78
C LYS A 35 -12.19 -5.72 17.24
N ASP A 36 -13.01 -4.69 17.05
CA ASP A 36 -14.42 -4.70 17.45
C ASP A 36 -15.32 -5.47 16.46
N HIS A 37 -14.87 -5.65 15.21
CA HIS A 37 -15.60 -6.34 14.14
C HIS A 37 -14.80 -7.53 13.57
N PRO A 38 -14.49 -8.57 14.38
CA PRO A 38 -13.58 -9.65 13.99
C PRO A 38 -14.10 -10.57 12.87
N ASN A 39 -15.39 -10.48 12.53
CA ASN A 39 -16.00 -11.27 11.45
C ASN A 39 -16.08 -10.49 10.13
N GLU A 40 -15.68 -9.21 10.12
CA GLU A 40 -15.75 -8.35 8.94
C GLU A 40 -14.43 -8.36 8.17
N GLY A 41 -14.55 -8.32 6.85
CA GLY A 41 -13.43 -8.44 5.93
C GLY A 41 -12.92 -7.11 5.42
N LEU A 42 -12.04 -7.21 4.42
CA LEU A 42 -11.48 -6.06 3.73
C LEU A 42 -12.56 -5.14 3.13
N PHE A 43 -13.62 -5.71 2.58
CA PHE A 43 -14.64 -4.93 1.88
C PHE A 43 -15.43 -4.04 2.83
N GLU A 44 -15.86 -4.59 3.97
CA GLU A 44 -16.57 -3.85 5.00
C GLU A 44 -15.69 -2.73 5.59
N CYS A 45 -14.40 -3.02 5.81
CA CYS A 45 -13.44 -2.01 6.24
C CYS A 45 -13.27 -0.88 5.19
N ILE A 46 -13.23 -1.22 3.90
CA ILE A 46 -13.18 -0.22 2.81
C ILE A 46 -14.49 0.58 2.76
N GLU A 47 -15.65 -0.02 3.01
CA GLU A 47 -16.92 0.73 3.05
C GLU A 47 -16.94 1.75 4.19
N GLU A 48 -16.46 1.37 5.38
CA GLU A 48 -16.41 2.26 6.55
C GLU A 48 -15.34 3.38 6.40
N PHE A 49 -14.14 3.03 5.94
CA PHE A 49 -13.00 3.96 5.95
C PHE A 49 -12.66 4.54 4.56
N GLY A 50 -13.15 3.97 3.47
CA GLY A 50 -12.75 4.32 2.10
C GLY A 50 -13.17 5.72 1.65
N ILE A 51 -14.13 6.34 2.32
CA ILE A 51 -14.49 7.75 2.11
C ILE A 51 -13.39 8.68 2.65
N ARG A 52 -12.60 8.21 3.62
CA ARG A 52 -11.51 8.98 4.21
C ARG A 52 -10.29 8.91 3.30
N ARG A 53 -9.48 9.97 3.34
CA ARG A 53 -8.24 10.05 2.58
C ARG A 53 -7.34 8.86 2.91
N LEU A 54 -6.89 8.14 1.88
CA LEU A 54 -6.06 6.93 1.97
C LEU A 54 -6.71 5.70 2.63
N GLY A 55 -7.96 5.78 3.06
CA GLY A 55 -8.61 4.72 3.85
C GLY A 55 -8.67 3.39 3.11
N ASP A 56 -8.95 3.40 1.81
CA ASP A 56 -9.01 2.18 1.00
C ASP A 56 -7.64 1.49 0.88
N ALA A 57 -6.57 2.27 0.67
CA ALA A 57 -5.22 1.75 0.57
C ALA A 57 -4.68 1.26 1.92
N LEU A 58 -5.03 1.95 3.02
CA LEU A 58 -4.69 1.50 4.38
C LEU A 58 -5.39 0.20 4.73
N ALA A 59 -6.67 0.04 4.38
CA ALA A 59 -7.40 -1.20 4.58
C ALA A 59 -6.76 -2.36 3.82
N LYS A 60 -6.33 -2.14 2.57
CA LYS A 60 -5.58 -3.13 1.78
C LYS A 60 -4.31 -3.59 2.51
N VAL A 61 -3.53 -2.65 3.06
CA VAL A 61 -2.32 -2.99 3.81
C VAL A 61 -2.66 -3.75 5.10
N LEU A 62 -3.64 -3.28 5.87
CA LEU A 62 -4.03 -3.90 7.15
C LEU A 62 -4.49 -5.37 6.99
N TYR A 63 -5.17 -5.66 5.88
CA TYR A 63 -5.67 -7.00 5.57
C TYR A 63 -4.72 -7.82 4.69
N ASN A 64 -3.46 -7.40 4.51
CA ASN A 64 -2.46 -8.06 3.67
C ASN A 64 -2.99 -8.39 2.25
N TYR A 65 -3.57 -7.39 1.59
CA TYR A 65 -4.19 -7.56 0.29
C TYR A 65 -3.19 -8.13 -0.73
N PRO A 66 -3.50 -9.27 -1.39
CA PRO A 66 -2.49 -10.02 -2.16
C PRO A 66 -2.14 -9.39 -3.52
N PHE A 67 -2.80 -8.30 -3.92
CA PHE A 67 -2.63 -7.68 -5.23
C PHE A 67 -2.23 -6.21 -5.10
N PRO A 68 -0.95 -5.91 -4.76
CA PRO A 68 -0.46 -4.54 -4.79
C PRO A 68 -0.51 -3.98 -6.22
N ASP A 69 -0.66 -2.66 -6.36
CA ASP A 69 -0.76 -2.00 -7.67
C ASP A 69 0.57 -2.10 -8.44
N PHE A 70 1.68 -2.07 -7.71
CA PHE A 70 3.02 -2.21 -8.30
C PHE A 70 4.03 -2.74 -7.28
N ILE A 71 5.07 -3.43 -7.77
CA ILE A 71 6.17 -3.95 -6.94
C ILE A 71 7.50 -3.45 -7.50
N ILE A 72 8.32 -2.86 -6.64
CA ILE A 72 9.72 -2.48 -6.95
C ILE A 72 10.65 -3.38 -6.14
N THR A 73 11.76 -3.82 -6.74
CA THR A 73 12.75 -4.68 -6.07
C THR A 73 14.14 -4.07 -6.08
N TYR A 74 14.91 -4.33 -5.02
CA TYR A 74 16.36 -4.07 -4.98
C TYR A 74 17.06 -5.06 -4.04
N SER A 75 18.38 -5.25 -4.24
CA SER A 75 19.15 -6.17 -3.39
C SER A 75 19.54 -5.54 -2.05
N ASP A 76 19.44 -6.32 -0.98
CA ASP A 76 19.90 -6.05 0.38
C ASP A 76 21.44 -6.06 0.51
N SER A 77 22.14 -6.71 -0.42
CA SER A 77 23.61 -6.58 -0.55
C SER A 77 24.05 -5.12 -0.76
N ASP A 78 23.16 -4.27 -1.30
CA ASP A 78 23.38 -2.83 -1.40
C ASP A 78 23.34 -2.09 -0.06
N LEU A 79 22.74 -2.70 0.98
CA LEU A 79 22.54 -2.13 2.31
C LEU A 79 23.62 -2.58 3.31
N LYS A 80 24.13 -3.81 3.20
CA LYS A 80 25.03 -4.44 4.19
C LYS A 80 26.52 -4.11 4.04
N GLU A 81 27.01 -3.80 2.84
CA GLU A 81 28.44 -3.47 2.62
C GLU A 81 28.72 -1.96 2.76
N GLY A 82 28.97 -1.53 4.00
CA GLY A 82 29.35 -0.16 4.33
C GLY A 82 30.81 0.15 4.00
N SER A 83 31.09 0.90 2.92
CA SER A 83 32.31 1.74 2.79
C SER A 83 32.45 2.50 1.46
N GLN A 84 31.75 2.14 0.38
CA GLN A 84 31.95 2.80 -0.91
C GLN A 84 31.07 4.07 -1.10
N PRO A 85 31.64 5.25 -1.45
CA PRO A 85 30.89 6.50 -1.64
C PRO A 85 29.75 6.39 -2.67
N ILE A 86 29.95 5.56 -3.69
CA ILE A 86 28.97 5.30 -4.76
C ILE A 86 27.70 4.65 -4.19
N ARG A 87 27.84 3.69 -3.27
CA ARG A 87 26.71 2.97 -2.67
C ARG A 87 25.95 3.83 -1.65
N GLN A 88 26.63 4.67 -0.89
CA GLN A 88 25.96 5.66 -0.02
C GLN A 88 25.07 6.61 -0.84
N LYS A 89 25.57 7.09 -1.98
CA LYS A 89 24.79 7.93 -2.90
C LYS A 89 23.58 7.19 -3.47
N ARG A 90 23.72 5.89 -3.78
CA ARG A 90 22.61 5.03 -4.23
C ARG A 90 21.56 4.82 -3.14
N ASN A 91 21.98 4.51 -1.91
CA ASN A 91 21.07 4.32 -0.78
C ASN A 91 20.35 5.63 -0.42
N GLN A 92 21.02 6.78 -0.51
CA GLN A 92 20.39 8.07 -0.33
C GLN A 92 19.36 8.36 -1.43
N ARG A 93 19.68 8.06 -2.70
CA ARG A 93 18.72 8.20 -3.81
C ARG A 93 17.49 7.32 -3.60
N ARG A 94 17.67 6.09 -3.12
CA ARG A 94 16.58 5.16 -2.82
C ARG A 94 15.66 5.71 -1.73
N ARG A 95 16.22 6.11 -0.57
CA ARG A 95 15.45 6.73 0.51
C ARG A 95 14.72 8.00 0.07
N ASN A 96 15.36 8.80 -0.79
CA ASN A 96 14.70 9.99 -1.35
C ASN A 96 13.54 9.61 -2.27
N PHE A 97 13.68 8.55 -3.07
CA PHE A 97 12.62 8.05 -3.94
C PHE A 97 11.43 7.51 -3.15
N GLU A 98 11.68 6.68 -2.12
CA GLU A 98 10.63 6.21 -1.19
C GLU A 98 9.90 7.38 -0.52
N ARG A 99 10.63 8.38 -0.03
CA ARG A 99 10.03 9.61 0.52
C ARG A 99 9.19 10.37 -0.51
N LEU A 100 9.60 10.39 -1.78
CA LEU A 100 8.82 11.03 -2.84
C LEU A 100 7.53 10.28 -3.12
N LEU A 101 7.56 8.95 -3.15
CA LEU A 101 6.37 8.11 -3.29
C LEU A 101 5.36 8.38 -2.15
N LEU A 102 5.84 8.45 -0.91
CA LEU A 102 4.99 8.81 0.24
C LEU A 102 4.43 10.23 0.11
N LYS A 103 5.26 11.20 -0.28
CA LYS A 103 4.80 12.59 -0.51
C LYS A 103 3.77 12.71 -1.63
N THR A 104 3.79 11.82 -2.62
CA THR A 104 2.74 11.78 -3.66
C THR A 104 1.44 11.17 -3.16
N GLY A 105 1.38 10.66 -1.93
CA GLY A 105 0.19 10.07 -1.33
C GLY A 105 0.03 8.58 -1.63
N LEU A 106 1.11 7.89 -2.02
CA LEU A 106 1.11 6.43 -2.13
C LEU A 106 1.47 5.81 -0.80
N ILE A 107 0.98 4.59 -0.56
CA ILE A 107 1.37 3.78 0.59
C ILE A 107 2.40 2.76 0.16
N ILE A 108 3.39 2.56 1.03
CA ILE A 108 4.48 1.64 0.80
C ILE A 108 4.50 0.60 1.91
N GLU A 109 4.52 -0.66 1.51
CA GLU A 109 4.80 -1.82 2.37
C GLU A 109 6.11 -2.45 1.91
N GLN A 110 7.07 -2.56 2.84
CA GLN A 110 8.35 -3.18 2.58
C GLN A 110 8.35 -4.62 3.09
N GLU A 111 8.74 -5.55 2.23
CA GLU A 111 8.94 -6.97 2.53
C GLU A 111 10.40 -7.35 2.22
N GLN A 112 11.05 -8.08 3.11
CA GLN A 112 12.42 -8.54 2.93
C GLN A 112 12.46 -10.06 2.82
N ASP A 113 12.99 -10.56 1.71
CA ASP A 113 13.19 -11.99 1.51
C ASP A 113 14.57 -12.40 2.04
N ALA A 114 14.54 -13.17 3.14
CA ALA A 114 15.73 -13.67 3.81
C ALA A 114 16.56 -14.64 2.94
N ALA A 115 15.94 -15.31 1.95
CA ALA A 115 16.61 -16.27 1.10
C ALA A 115 17.28 -15.64 -0.13
N SER A 116 16.67 -14.61 -0.72
CA SER A 116 17.17 -14.01 -1.96
C SER A 116 17.99 -12.73 -1.78
N GLU A 117 18.20 -12.26 -0.55
CA GLU A 117 18.80 -10.96 -0.25
C GLU A 117 18.16 -9.83 -1.07
N ASN A 118 16.84 -9.92 -1.33
CA ASN A 118 16.09 -8.89 -2.02
C ASN A 118 15.09 -8.25 -1.08
N VAL A 119 14.84 -6.98 -1.36
CA VAL A 119 13.81 -6.19 -0.72
C VAL A 119 12.77 -5.85 -1.76
N TYR A 120 11.52 -6.11 -1.42
CA TYR A 120 10.35 -5.79 -2.21
C TYR A 120 9.62 -4.61 -1.58
N ILE A 121 9.24 -3.66 -2.43
CA ILE A 121 8.49 -2.46 -2.08
C ILE A 121 7.17 -2.61 -2.82
N LYS A 122 6.13 -2.96 -2.07
CA LYS A 122 4.75 -3.04 -2.57
C LYS A 122 4.13 -1.65 -2.47
N LEU A 123 3.50 -1.21 -3.56
CA LEU A 123 2.86 0.08 -3.67
C LEU A 123 1.34 -0.09 -3.72
N TYR A 124 0.65 0.72 -2.93
CA TYR A 124 -0.80 0.82 -2.95
C TYR A 124 -1.19 2.27 -3.23
N ALA A 125 -1.96 2.47 -4.30
CA ALA A 125 -2.53 3.73 -4.68
C ALA A 125 -3.94 3.86 -4.06
N PRO A 126 -4.18 4.91 -3.26
CA PRO A 126 -5.52 5.25 -2.82
C PRO A 126 -6.43 5.55 -4.00
N PHE A 127 -7.73 5.26 -3.83
CA PHE A 127 -8.74 5.49 -4.87
C PHE A 127 -8.75 6.95 -5.37
N GLU A 128 -8.66 7.93 -4.47
CA GLU A 128 -8.57 9.36 -4.83
C GLU A 128 -7.39 9.63 -5.78
N LYS A 129 -6.22 9.06 -5.51
CA LYS A 129 -5.03 9.21 -6.37
C LYS A 129 -5.21 8.55 -7.72
N LEU A 130 -5.87 7.40 -7.77
CA LEU A 130 -6.24 6.77 -9.03
C LEU A 130 -7.19 7.65 -9.84
N CYS A 131 -8.19 8.28 -9.20
CA CYS A 131 -9.10 9.22 -9.85
C CYS A 131 -8.38 10.46 -10.39
N GLU A 132 -7.51 11.10 -9.60
CA GLU A 132 -6.69 12.24 -10.05
C GLU A 132 -5.87 11.89 -11.30
N GLN A 133 -5.19 10.73 -11.29
CA GLN A 133 -4.38 10.33 -12.44
C GLN A 133 -5.24 9.93 -13.64
N ALA A 134 -6.39 9.29 -13.42
CA ALA A 134 -7.34 8.95 -14.47
C ALA A 134 -7.86 10.21 -15.19
N GLU A 135 -8.10 11.31 -14.47
CA GLU A 135 -8.46 12.59 -15.05
C GLU A 135 -7.34 13.16 -15.93
N VAL A 136 -6.09 13.16 -15.43
CA VAL A 136 -4.91 13.66 -16.16
C VAL A 136 -4.70 12.91 -17.47
N ILE A 137 -4.78 11.58 -17.44
CA ILE A 137 -4.60 10.74 -18.65
C ILE A 137 -5.86 10.66 -19.52
N LYS A 138 -6.97 11.27 -19.08
CA LYS A 138 -8.29 11.22 -19.73
C LYS A 138 -8.74 9.79 -20.00
N LEU A 139 -8.64 8.95 -18.97
CA LEU A 139 -9.03 7.54 -19.04
C LEU A 139 -10.49 7.43 -19.45
N ARG A 140 -10.78 6.70 -20.54
CA ARG A 140 -12.15 6.49 -21.00
C ARG A 140 -12.76 5.30 -20.27
N MET A 141 -13.83 5.56 -19.52
CA MET A 141 -14.64 4.54 -18.88
C MET A 141 -16.05 4.50 -19.46
N ARG A 142 -16.69 3.34 -19.39
CA ARG A 142 -18.10 3.20 -19.76
C ARG A 142 -18.94 3.80 -18.64
N LEU A 143 -19.88 4.68 -19.00
CA LEU A 143 -20.88 5.19 -18.07
C LEU A 143 -22.03 4.17 -17.98
N ASP A 144 -22.43 3.82 -16.76
CA ASP A 144 -23.66 3.09 -16.56
C ASP A 144 -24.84 4.06 -16.68
N THR A 145 -25.50 4.03 -17.83
CA THR A 145 -26.65 4.88 -18.13
C THR A 145 -27.91 4.49 -17.35
N THR A 146 -27.91 3.37 -16.63
CA THR A 146 -29.06 2.88 -15.86
C THR A 146 -29.23 3.71 -14.59
N ASN A 147 -28.17 3.89 -13.81
CA ASN A 147 -28.16 4.69 -12.58
C ASN A 147 -28.17 6.20 -12.86
N MET A 148 -27.79 6.63 -14.06
CA MET A 148 -27.77 8.04 -14.45
C MET A 148 -29.15 8.64 -14.72
N LYS A 149 -30.21 7.83 -14.83
CA LYS A 149 -31.59 8.32 -15.02
C LYS A 149 -32.16 8.95 -13.75
N GLU A 150 -31.82 8.42 -12.58
CA GLU A 150 -32.29 8.90 -11.28
C GLU A 150 -31.80 10.33 -10.96
N LEU A 151 -30.64 10.72 -11.47
CA LEU A 151 -30.10 12.07 -11.30
C LEU A 151 -30.84 13.14 -12.12
N LYS A 152 -31.42 12.78 -13.27
CA LYS A 152 -32.17 13.74 -14.09
C LYS A 152 -33.56 14.04 -13.53
N GLU A 153 -34.14 13.09 -12.81
CA GLU A 153 -35.46 13.25 -12.17
C GLU A 153 -35.37 14.08 -10.87
N LEU A 154 -34.18 14.32 -10.32
CA LEU A 154 -33.93 15.20 -9.18
C LEU A 154 -33.63 16.66 -9.57
N GLU A 155 -33.40 16.92 -10.85
CA GLU A 155 -33.18 18.26 -11.41
C GLU A 155 -34.44 18.89 -12.05
N GLU A 156 -35.56 18.14 -12.10
CA GLU A 156 -36.91 18.61 -12.49
C GLU A 156 -37.80 18.87 -11.26
#